data_AF-A0A838E8X3-F1
#
_entry.id   AF-A0A838E8X3-F1
#
_cell.length_a   1.000
_cell.length_b   1.000
_cell.length_c   1.000
_cell.angle_alpha   90.00
_cell.angle_beta   90.00
_cell.angle_gamma   90.00
#
_symmetry.space_group_name_H-M   'P 1'
#
loop_
_entity.id
_entity.type
_entity.pdbx_description
1 polymer ?
#
loop_
_entity_poly.entity_id
_entity_poly.type
_entity_poly.pdbx_seq_one_letter_code
_entity_poly.pdbx_strand_id
1 'polypeptide(L)'
;MSQAGRRKGRQLSPEEKWEVFLEVTSQELTQADAARKWQVDVSTVIKIRRLAKDAALAAFAASKPGRPRSPFEVELEAERAETARLSEALKELAVELALVRGKSRWG
;
A
#
# COMPACT_ATOMS: atom_id res chain seq x y z
N MET A 1 -25.59 19.02 39.78
CA MET A 1 -25.00 18.34 38.60
C MET A 1 -25.22 19.26 37.41
N SER A 2 -24.27 20.17 37.15
CA SER A 2 -24.44 21.20 36.13
C SER A 2 -23.83 20.68 34.84
N GLN A 3 -24.68 20.30 33.88
CA GLN A 3 -24.27 19.96 32.53
C GLN A 3 -23.84 21.27 31.86
N ALA A 4 -22.59 21.68 32.06
CA ALA A 4 -22.02 22.86 31.44
C ALA A 4 -22.16 22.69 29.92
N GLY A 5 -22.93 23.59 29.31
CA GLY A 5 -23.26 23.55 27.89
C GLY A 5 -22.01 23.29 27.06
N ARG A 6 -22.08 22.27 26.20
CA ARG A 6 -21.00 21.85 25.31
C ARG A 6 -20.57 23.06 24.47
N ARG A 7 -19.49 23.75 24.87
CA ARG A 7 -18.90 24.83 24.07
C ARG A 7 -18.66 24.28 22.69
N LYS A 8 -19.29 24.88 21.68
CA LYS A 8 -19.13 24.49 20.28
C LYS A 8 -17.66 24.77 19.94
N GLY A 9 -16.84 23.73 20.02
CA GLY A 9 -15.39 23.83 19.86
C GLY A 9 -15.05 24.51 18.54
N ARG A 10 -13.99 25.33 18.57
CA ARG A 10 -13.47 26.01 17.37
C ARG A 10 -13.16 24.97 16.29
N GLN A 11 -13.57 25.25 15.05
CA GLN A 11 -13.17 24.42 13.92
C GLN A 11 -11.76 24.80 13.51
N LEU A 12 -10.83 23.85 13.62
CA LEU A 12 -9.44 24.02 13.22
C LEU A 12 -9.27 23.80 11.71
N SER A 13 -8.45 24.63 11.07
CA SER A 13 -7.99 24.41 9.70
C SER A 13 -7.12 23.13 9.61
N PRO A 14 -6.87 22.59 8.40
CA PRO A 14 -5.92 21.50 8.22
C PRO A 14 -4.53 21.78 8.79
N GLU A 15 -4.02 22.99 8.56
CA GLU A 15 -2.70 23.46 9.04
C GLU A 15 -2.68 23.57 10.56
N GLU A 16 -3.75 24.09 11.17
CA GLU A 16 -3.86 24.16 12.63
C GLU A 16 -3.92 22.77 13.27
N LYS A 17 -4.59 21.81 12.64
CA LYS A 17 -4.59 20.41 13.12
C LYS A 17 -3.18 19.81 13.04
N TRP A 18 -2.42 20.16 12.00
CA TRP A 18 -1.04 19.72 11.86
C TRP A 18 -0.15 20.30 12.97
N GLU A 19 -0.29 21.59 13.26
CA GLU A 19 0.47 22.25 14.33
C GLU A 19 0.14 21.65 15.71
N VAL A 20 -1.15 21.47 16.02
CA VAL A 20 -1.60 20.78 17.24
C VAL A 20 -0.97 19.38 17.35
N PHE A 21 -0.89 18.66 16.24
CA PHE A 21 -0.28 17.33 16.22
C PHE A 21 1.22 17.40 16.54
N LEU A 22 1.95 18.36 15.97
CA LEU A 22 3.37 18.56 16.21
C LEU A 22 3.65 18.92 17.67
N GLU A 23 3.00 19.95 18.21
CA GLU A 23 3.20 20.44 19.60
C GLU A 23 2.98 19.34 20.66
N VAL A 24 1.98 18.47 20.43
CA VAL A 24 1.69 17.37 21.36
C VAL A 24 2.64 16.18 21.17
N THR A 25 3.11 15.95 19.94
CA THR A 25 4.02 14.83 19.63
C THR A 25 5.46 15.15 20.04
N SER A 26 5.88 16.41 19.93
CA SER A 26 7.17 16.90 20.44
C SER A 26 7.21 17.02 21.97
N GLN A 27 6.08 16.80 22.65
CA GLN A 27 5.91 16.96 24.10
C GLN A 27 6.10 18.41 24.58
N GLU A 28 6.06 19.39 23.69
CA GLU A 28 6.04 20.81 24.06
C GLU A 28 4.79 21.19 24.85
N LEU A 29 3.65 20.58 24.50
CA LEU A 29 2.39 20.73 25.22
C LEU A 29 1.78 19.38 25.57
N THR A 30 1.17 19.30 26.75
CA THR A 30 0.28 18.17 27.04
C THR A 30 -0.99 18.29 26.18
N GLN A 31 -1.73 17.18 26.03
CA GLN A 31 -3.00 17.19 25.29
C GLN A 31 -4.02 18.18 25.88
N ALA A 32 -4.02 18.35 27.20
CA ALA A 32 -4.89 19.31 27.87
C ALA A 32 -4.45 20.76 27.62
N ASP A 33 -3.14 21.01 27.57
CA ASP A 33 -2.60 22.35 27.28
C ASP A 33 -2.83 22.76 25.84
N ALA A 34 -2.60 21.85 24.90
CA ALA A 34 -2.91 22.06 23.48
C ALA A 34 -4.42 22.32 23.29
N ALA A 35 -5.29 21.54 23.94
CA ALA A 35 -6.74 21.77 23.89
C ALA A 35 -7.12 23.17 24.39
N ARG A 36 -6.50 23.65 25.48
CA ARG A 36 -6.71 24.99 26.02
C ARG A 36 -6.20 26.08 25.07
N LYS A 37 -4.97 25.97 24.57
CA LYS A 37 -4.34 26.92 23.63
C LYS A 37 -5.18 27.10 22.38
N TRP A 38 -5.64 25.99 21.81
CA TRP A 38 -6.36 25.97 20.55
C TRP A 38 -7.89 26.12 20.70
N GLN A 39 -8.38 26.24 21.94
CA GLN A 39 -9.80 26.37 22.28
C GLN A 39 -10.67 25.22 21.74
N VAL A 40 -10.15 24.00 21.85
CA VAL A 40 -10.82 22.75 21.45
C VAL A 40 -10.98 21.81 22.64
N ASP A 41 -11.77 20.76 22.47
CA ASP A 41 -11.88 19.70 23.46
C ASP A 41 -10.68 18.74 23.39
N VAL A 42 -10.27 18.16 24.52
CA VAL A 42 -9.16 17.19 24.58
C VAL A 42 -9.42 15.98 23.66
N SER A 43 -10.68 15.54 23.52
CA SER A 43 -11.05 14.48 22.58
C SER A 43 -10.77 14.84 21.12
N THR A 44 -10.79 16.13 20.77
CA THR A 44 -10.41 16.60 19.42
C THR A 44 -8.92 16.40 19.19
N VAL A 45 -8.09 16.74 20.19
CA VAL A 45 -6.63 16.51 20.13
C VAL A 45 -6.31 15.02 20.02
N ILE A 46 -6.97 14.18 20.83
CA ILE A 46 -6.85 12.72 20.74
C ILE A 46 -7.22 12.22 19.34
N LYS A 47 -8.34 12.71 18.79
CA LYS A 47 -8.81 12.33 17.45
C LYS A 47 -7.82 12.74 16.35
N ILE A 48 -7.23 13.93 16.44
CA ILE A 48 -6.20 14.40 15.49
C ILE A 48 -5.00 13.43 15.49
N ARG A 49 -4.48 13.08 16.67
CA ARG A 49 -3.33 12.16 16.78
C ARG A 49 -3.65 10.76 16.24
N ARG A 50 -4.83 10.24 16.56
CA ARG A 50 -5.28 8.95 16.04
C ARG A 50 -5.39 8.96 14.52
N LEU A 51 -6.03 9.99 13.96
CA LEU A 51 -6.18 10.13 12.51
C LEU A 51 -4.82 10.23 11.80
N ALA A 52 -3.89 11.01 12.34
CA ALA A 52 -2.54 11.13 11.79
C ALA A 52 -1.81 9.78 11.78
N LYS A 53 -1.90 9.02 12.88
CA LYS A 53 -1.32 7.67 12.97
C LYS A 53 -1.97 6.71 11.98
N ASP A 54 -3.30 6.67 11.92
CA ASP A 54 -4.04 5.76 11.04
C ASP A 54 -3.73 6.06 9.57
N ALA A 55 -3.66 7.34 9.19
CA ALA A 55 -3.29 7.76 7.84
C ALA A 55 -1.83 7.40 7.49
N ALA A 56 -0.89 7.62 8.42
CA ALA A 56 0.51 7.24 8.21
C ALA A 56 0.67 5.73 8.04
N LEU A 57 0.00 4.93 8.88
CA LEU A 57 0.03 3.46 8.77
C LEU A 57 -0.58 2.98 7.45
N ALA A 58 -1.68 3.59 7.00
CA ALA A 58 -2.27 3.28 5.70
C ALA A 58 -1.30 3.62 4.55
N ALA A 59 -0.64 4.77 4.61
CA ALA A 59 0.36 5.17 3.62
C ALA A 59 1.57 4.22 3.61
N PHE A 60 2.06 3.80 4.78
CA PHE A 60 3.17 2.83 4.88
C PHE A 60 2.78 1.45 4.36
N ALA A 61 1.55 0.99 4.60
CA ALA A 61 1.05 -0.27 4.06
C ALA A 61 0.92 -0.23 2.53
N ALA A 62 0.53 0.91 1.97
CA ALA A 62 0.44 1.12 0.52
C ALA A 62 1.82 1.30 -0.14
N SER A 63 2.77 1.88 0.58
CA SER A 63 4.14 2.12 0.12
C SER A 63 4.96 0.83 0.13
N LYS A 64 4.84 0.02 -0.93
CA LYS A 64 5.71 -1.14 -1.15
C LYS A 64 7.05 -0.69 -1.74
N PRO A 65 8.19 -0.96 -1.08
CA PRO A 65 9.50 -0.71 -1.66
C PRO A 65 9.69 -1.56 -2.92
N GLY A 66 10.19 -0.94 -3.99
CA GLY A 66 10.46 -1.59 -5.28
C GLY A 66 9.53 -1.14 -6.40
N ARG A 67 9.99 -1.31 -7.66
CA ARG A 67 9.17 -1.04 -8.84
C ARG A 67 8.08 -2.12 -8.91
N PRO A 68 6.78 -1.78 -8.89
CA PRO A 68 5.74 -2.77 -9.18
C PRO A 68 6.01 -3.35 -10.56
N ARG A 69 5.98 -4.69 -10.69
CA ARG A 69 6.17 -5.37 -11.98
C ARG A 69 5.20 -4.75 -12.99
N SER A 70 5.73 -4.30 -14.11
CA SER A 70 4.86 -3.73 -15.14
C SER A 70 3.98 -4.83 -15.74
N PRO A 71 2.76 -4.52 -16.20
CA PRO A 71 1.93 -5.50 -16.90
C PRO A 71 2.68 -6.19 -18.06
N PHE A 72 3.52 -5.44 -18.76
CA PHE A 72 4.40 -5.95 -19.82
C PHE A 72 5.41 -6.99 -19.30
N GLU A 73 6.02 -6.78 -18.13
CA GLU A 73 6.96 -7.75 -17.55
C GLU A 73 6.28 -9.07 -17.18
N VAL A 74 5.02 -9.00 -16.72
CA VAL A 74 4.21 -10.19 -16.41
C VAL A 74 3.81 -10.93 -17.69
N GLU A 75 3.37 -10.19 -18.71
CA GLU A 75 3.00 -10.75 -20.01
C GLU A 75 4.19 -11.39 -20.72
N LEU A 76 5.34 -10.72 -20.73
CA LEU A 76 6.59 -11.23 -21.30
C LEU A 76 7.06 -12.52 -20.59
N GLU A 77 6.89 -12.60 -19.27
CA GLU A 77 7.23 -13.81 -18.51
C GLU A 77 6.30 -14.98 -18.87
N ALA A 78 4.99 -14.72 -18.99
CA ALA A 78 4.02 -15.71 -19.42
C ALA A 78 4.27 -16.22 -20.85
N GLU A 79 4.55 -15.31 -21.79
CA GLU A 79 4.90 -15.66 -23.17
C GLU A 79 6.19 -16.50 -23.25
N ARG A 80 7.21 -16.15 -22.46
CA ARG A 80 8.46 -16.92 -22.39
C ARG A 80 8.23 -18.32 -21.86
N ALA A 81 7.39 -18.47 -20.83
CA ALA A 81 7.04 -19.77 -20.28
C ALA A 81 6.30 -20.63 -21.31
N GLU A 82 5.36 -20.05 -22.05
CA GLU A 82 4.64 -20.78 -23.09
C GLU A 82 5.55 -21.14 -24.27
N THR A 83 6.44 -20.23 -24.69
CA THR A 83 7.44 -20.51 -25.73
C THR A 83 8.34 -21.68 -25.33
N ALA A 84 8.76 -21.75 -24.07
CA ALA A 84 9.55 -22.87 -23.56
C ALA A 84 8.76 -24.20 -23.62
N ARG A 85 7.51 -24.20 -23.17
CA ARG A 85 6.62 -25.37 -23.22
C ARG A 85 6.42 -25.88 -24.64
N LEU A 86 6.11 -24.98 -25.57
CA LEU A 86 5.92 -25.31 -26.99
C LEU A 86 7.20 -25.81 -27.64
N SER A 87 8.35 -25.23 -27.28
CA SER A 87 9.66 -25.67 -27.77
C SER A 87 9.98 -27.10 -27.36
N GLU A 88 9.71 -27.48 -26.11
CA GLU A 88 9.89 -28.87 -25.67
C GLU A 88 8.95 -29.83 -26.40
N ALA A 89 7.66 -29.49 -26.53
CA ALA A 89 6.71 -30.31 -27.27
C ALA A 89 7.12 -30.50 -28.75
N LEU A 90 7.63 -29.44 -29.39
CA LEU A 90 8.14 -29.53 -30.77
C LEU A 90 9.37 -30.43 -30.88
N LYS A 91 10.27 -30.42 -29.88
CA LYS A 91 11.43 -31.32 -29.85
C LYS A 91 10.98 -32.78 -29.76
N GLU A 92 10.03 -33.09 -28.87
CA GLU A 92 9.47 -34.44 -28.72
C GLU A 92 8.88 -34.94 -30.04
N LEU A 93 8.03 -34.14 -30.68
CA LEU A 93 7.43 -34.47 -31.98
C LEU A 93 8.47 -34.65 -33.09
N ALA A 94 9.53 -33.83 -33.09
CA ALA A 94 10.61 -33.95 -34.06
C ALA A 94 11.39 -35.27 -33.90
N VAL A 95 11.61 -35.71 -32.66
CA VAL A 95 12.23 -37.01 -32.36
C VAL A 95 11.34 -38.14 -32.87
N GLU A 96 10.04 -38.12 -32.56
CA GLU A 96 9.10 -39.14 -33.04
C GLU A 96 9.05 -39.20 -34.57
N LEU A 97 8.97 -38.05 -35.23
CA LEU A 97 8.95 -37.96 -36.70
C LEU A 97 10.24 -38.51 -37.31
N ALA A 98 11.39 -38.20 -36.73
CA ALA A 98 12.68 -38.72 -37.19
C ALA A 98 12.75 -40.25 -37.07
N LEU A 99 12.25 -40.82 -35.98
CA LEU A 99 12.18 -42.28 -35.78
C LEU A 99 11.24 -42.93 -36.80
N VAL A 100 10.07 -42.34 -37.08
CA VAL A 100 9.12 -42.86 -38.09
C VAL A 100 9.74 -42.81 -39.48
N ARG A 101 10.29 -41.66 -39.90
CA ARG A 101 10.91 -41.51 -41.22
C ARG A 101 12.16 -42.38 -41.38
N GLY A 102 12.92 -42.58 -40.31
CA GLY A 102 14.08 -43.48 -40.30
C GLY A 102 13.68 -44.94 -40.56
N LYS A 103 12.60 -45.43 -39.93
CA LYS A 103 12.06 -46.78 -40.16
C LYS A 103 11.61 -46.99 -41.61
N SER A 104 11.04 -45.98 -42.26
CA SER A 104 10.61 -46.07 -43.67
C SER A 104 11.74 -46.25 -44.68
N ARG A 105 13.01 -46.01 -44.33
CA ARG A 105 14.16 -46.16 -45.25
C ARG A 105 14.76 -47.56 -45.25
N TRP A 106 14.37 -48.44 -44.33
CA TRP A 106 14.94 -49.79 -44.15
C TRP A 106 13.92 -50.91 -44.46
N GLY A 107 12.78 -50.57 -45.06
CA GLY A 107 11.76 -51.52 -45.53
C GLY A 107 11.73 -51.63 -47.04
#